data_AF-A0A925M989-F1
#
_entry.id   AF-A0A925M989-F1
#
_cell.length_a   1.000
_cell.length_b   1.000
_cell.length_c   1.000
_cell.angle_alpha   90.00
_cell.angle_beta   90.00
_cell.angle_gamma   90.00
#
_symmetry.space_group_name_H-M   'P 1'
#
loop_
_entity.id
_entity.type
_entity.pdbx_description
1 polymer ?
#
loop_
_entity_poly.entity_id
_entity_poly.type
_entity_poly.pdbx_seq_one_letter_code
_entity_poly.pdbx_strand_id
1 'polypeptide(L)'
;MSYIIKTEVDINAAKAAVWDVLVDFPRYGEWSNFSLVEGTAQVGNRLSIKMPGFSFRPTVTVVEPGEQLQWSGTLVFEWLFLGRHSF
;
A
#
# COMPACT_ATOMS: atom_id res chain seq x y z
N MET A 1 -15.84 2.99 -15.61
CA MET A 1 -15.44 4.31 -15.10
C MET A 1 -14.32 4.09 -14.11
N SER A 2 -13.14 4.68 -14.30
CA SER A 2 -12.05 4.66 -13.32
C SER A 2 -11.96 6.02 -12.63
N TYR A 3 -11.73 6.01 -11.32
CA TYR A 3 -11.47 7.22 -10.55
C TYR A 3 -10.00 7.21 -10.12
N ILE A 4 -9.35 8.36 -10.16
CA ILE A 4 -7.97 8.53 -9.69
C ILE A 4 -8.02 9.47 -8.48
N ILE A 5 -7.45 9.00 -7.38
CA ILE A 5 -7.26 9.78 -6.16
C ILE A 5 -5.74 9.98 -6.03
N LYS A 6 -5.30 11.24 -5.97
CA LYS A 6 -3.90 11.62 -5.81
C LYS A 6 -3.78 12.59 -4.63
N THR A 7 -2.82 12.32 -3.76
CA THR A 7 -2.47 13.17 -2.62
C THR A 7 -0.96 13.29 -2.55
N GLU A 8 -0.46 14.45 -2.13
CA GLU A 8 0.96 14.73 -1.97
C GLU A 8 1.19 15.37 -0.59
N VAL A 9 2.36 15.10 0.01
CA VAL A 9 2.76 15.63 1.31
C VAL A 9 4.26 15.88 1.33
N ASP A 10 4.67 17.05 1.82
CA ASP A 10 6.07 17.38 2.03
C ASP A 10 6.54 16.88 3.40
N ILE A 11 7.57 16.04 3.41
CA ILE A 11 8.17 15.49 4.63
C ILE A 11 9.61 16.00 4.72
N ASN A 12 9.94 16.69 5.81
CA ASN A 12 11.31 17.15 6.08
C ASN A 12 12.20 16.00 6.59
N ALA A 13 12.49 15.04 5.72
CA ALA A 13 13.36 13.89 5.97
C ALA A 13 14.02 13.41 4.67
N ALA A 14 15.07 12.60 4.80
CA ALA A 14 15.69 11.95 3.63
C ALA A 14 14.72 10.92 3.02
N LYS A 15 14.71 10.80 1.68
CA LYS A 15 13.86 9.83 0.96
C LYS A 15 14.01 8.40 1.50
N ALA A 16 15.24 7.97 1.80
CA ALA A 16 15.53 6.65 2.34
C ALA A 16 14.86 6.41 3.70
N ALA A 17 14.87 7.40 4.60
CA ALA A 17 14.25 7.28 5.91
C ALA A 17 12.71 7.17 5.80
N VAL A 18 12.11 7.92 4.88
CA VAL A 18 10.67 7.80 4.60
C VAL A 18 10.35 6.43 4.01
N TRP A 19 11.17 5.98 3.06
CA TRP A 19 11.02 4.68 2.44
C TRP A 19 11.05 3.54 3.45
N ASP A 20 12.02 3.54 4.36
CA ASP A 20 12.16 2.51 5.39
C ASP A 20 10.89 2.40 6.25
N VAL A 21 10.25 3.53 6.58
CA VAL A 21 8.97 3.56 7.32
C VAL A 21 7.79 3.09 6.47
N LEU A 22 7.77 3.42 5.16
CA LEU A 22 6.69 3.01 4.25
C LEU A 22 6.70 1.50 3.95
N VAL A 23 7.88 0.85 3.93
CA VAL A 23 7.97 -0.60 3.70
C VAL A 23 7.97 -1.44 4.98
N ASP A 24 8.08 -0.81 6.15
CA ASP A 24 7.97 -1.48 7.45
C ASP A 24 6.51 -1.77 7.82
N PHE A 25 5.96 -2.79 7.16
CA PHE A 25 4.59 -3.24 7.39
C PHE A 25 4.29 -3.65 8.85
N PRO A 26 5.18 -4.35 9.58
CA PRO A 26 4.99 -4.61 11.00
C PRO A 26 4.75 -3.34 11.85
N ARG A 27 5.42 -2.23 11.52
CA ARG A 27 5.30 -0.96 12.25
C ARG A 27 4.35 0.04 11.59
N TYR A 28 3.70 -0.33 10.49
CA TYR A 28 2.78 0.54 9.75
C TYR A 28 1.64 1.08 10.62
N GLY A 29 1.17 0.26 11.58
CA GLY A 29 0.14 0.65 12.54
C GLY A 29 0.57 1.73 13.55
N GLU A 30 1.87 2.04 13.68
CA GLU A 30 2.35 3.12 14.55
C GLU A 30 1.97 4.51 14.00
N TRP A 31 1.85 4.63 12.68
CA TRP A 31 1.53 5.90 12.02
C TRP A 31 0.21 5.88 11.24
N SER A 32 -0.21 4.72 10.71
CA SER A 32 -1.48 4.57 10.00
C SER A 32 -2.57 3.99 10.91
N ASN A 33 -3.54 4.83 11.26
CA ASN A 33 -4.73 4.41 12.02
C ASN A 33 -5.85 3.83 11.15
N PHE A 34 -5.70 3.85 9.81
CA PHE A 34 -6.77 3.46 8.88
C PHE A 34 -6.54 2.08 8.26
N SER A 35 -5.30 1.74 7.92
CA SER A 35 -4.95 0.46 7.28
C SER A 35 -3.87 -0.27 8.06
N LEU A 36 -4.11 -1.56 8.30
CA LEU A 36 -3.11 -2.53 8.72
C LEU A 36 -2.64 -3.29 7.49
N VAL A 37 -1.33 -3.40 7.30
CA VAL A 37 -0.71 -4.07 6.16
C VAL A 37 0.19 -5.17 6.72
N GLU A 38 0.04 -6.39 6.21
CA GLU A 38 0.92 -7.51 6.51
C GLU A 38 1.49 -8.07 5.20
N GLY A 39 2.74 -8.51 5.22
CA GLY A 39 3.42 -9.10 4.07
C GLY A 39 4.84 -8.56 3.91
N THR A 40 5.32 -8.52 2.67
CA THR A 40 6.65 -8.00 2.33
C THR A 40 6.56 -7.18 1.06
N ALA A 41 7.19 -6.00 1.04
CA ALA A 41 7.27 -5.11 -0.11
C ALA A 41 8.25 -5.70 -1.15
N GLN A 42 7.82 -6.77 -1.81
CA GLN A 42 8.59 -7.47 -2.84
C GLN A 42 7.67 -7.80 -4.00
N VAL A 43 8.10 -7.48 -5.22
CA VAL A 43 7.33 -7.74 -6.44
C VAL A 43 6.90 -9.21 -6.50
N GLY A 44 5.62 -9.44 -6.78
CA GLY A 44 4.99 -10.76 -6.84
C GLY A 44 4.42 -11.25 -5.50
N ASN A 45 4.82 -10.67 -4.37
CA ASN A 45 4.25 -11.05 -3.07
C ASN A 45 2.82 -10.52 -2.91
N ARG A 46 1.99 -11.31 -2.22
CA ARG A 46 0.66 -10.88 -1.79
C ARG A 46 0.75 -10.19 -0.44
N LEU A 47 0.10 -9.05 -0.32
CA LEU A 47 -0.13 -8.37 0.94
C LEU A 47 -1.48 -8.80 1.51
N SER A 48 -1.65 -8.64 2.82
CA SER A 48 -2.94 -8.70 3.51
C SER A 48 -3.21 -7.31 4.05
N ILE A 49 -4.20 -6.62 3.48
CA ILE A 49 -4.58 -5.28 3.91
C ILE A 49 -5.95 -5.34 4.59
N LYS A 50 -6.00 -4.84 5.82
CA LYS A 50 -7.22 -4.76 6.63
C LYS A 50 -7.57 -3.31 6.89
N MET A 51 -8.81 -2.95 6.58
CA MET A 51 -9.37 -1.61 6.81
C MET A 51 -10.71 -1.74 7.53
N PRO A 52 -11.24 -0.66 8.11
CA PRO A 52 -12.58 -0.68 8.71
C PRO A 52 -13.63 -1.16 7.70
N GLY A 53 -14.27 -2.29 8.01
CA GLY A 53 -15.36 -2.85 7.21
C GLY A 53 -14.95 -3.86 6.12
N PHE A 54 -13.68 -3.95 5.72
CA PHE A 54 -13.25 -4.95 4.75
C PHE A 54 -11.75 -5.26 4.76
N SER A 55 -11.38 -6.39 4.15
CA SER A 55 -9.99 -6.78 3.93
C SER A 55 -9.80 -7.30 2.51
N PHE A 56 -8.59 -7.18 1.98
CA PHE A 56 -8.26 -7.64 0.64
C PHE A 56 -6.79 -8.05 0.53
N ARG A 57 -6.47 -8.79 -0.52
CA ARG A 57 -5.14 -9.38 -0.74
C ARG A 57 -4.54 -8.94 -2.08
N PRO A 58 -4.00 -7.71 -2.18
CA PRO A 58 -3.39 -7.25 -3.40
C PRO A 58 -2.02 -7.90 -3.61
N THR A 59 -1.53 -7.85 -4.84
CA THR A 59 -0.19 -8.29 -5.21
C THR A 59 0.69 -7.07 -5.44
N VAL A 60 1.90 -7.07 -4.89
CA VAL A 60 2.92 -6.06 -5.16
C VAL A 60 3.40 -6.22 -6.60
N THR A 61 3.41 -5.11 -7.33
CA THR A 61 3.72 -5.08 -8.77
C THR A 61 4.98 -4.28 -9.08
N VAL A 62 5.30 -3.26 -8.28
CA VAL A 62 6.52 -2.45 -8.42
C VAL A 62 7.08 -2.16 -7.05
N VAL A 63 8.41 -2.24 -6.92
CA VAL A 63 9.17 -1.83 -5.75
C VAL A 63 10.46 -1.19 -6.24
N GLU A 64 10.53 0.12 -6.17
CA GLU A 64 11.68 0.96 -6.51
C GLU A 64 12.09 1.75 -5.26
N PRO A 65 13.16 1.33 -4.56
CA PRO A 65 13.54 1.91 -3.28
C PRO A 65 13.70 3.43 -3.31
N GLY A 66 12.92 4.13 -2.48
CA GLY A 66 12.94 5.58 -2.36
C GLY A 66 12.19 6.34 -3.46
N GLU A 67 11.55 5.62 -4.40
CA GLU A 67 10.86 6.23 -5.54
C GLU A 67 9.43 5.74 -5.70
N GLN A 68 9.18 4.42 -5.68
CA GLN A 68 7.85 3.89 -5.97
C GLN A 68 7.56 2.55 -5.27
N LEU A 69 6.39 2.46 -4.64
CA LEU A 69 5.82 1.18 -4.19
C LEU A 69 4.41 1.05 -4.75
N GLN A 70 4.18 0.04 -5.60
CA GLN A 70 2.88 -0.19 -6.24
C GLN A 70 2.35 -1.58 -5.95
N TRP A 71 1.07 -1.65 -5.57
CA TRP A 71 0.31 -2.90 -5.55
C TRP A 71 -1.03 -2.78 -6.27
N SER A 72 -1.50 -3.91 -6.77
CA SER A 72 -2.79 -4.02 -7.43
C SER A 72 -3.55 -5.22 -6.89
N GLY A 73 -4.84 -5.06 -6.65
CA GLY A 73 -5.68 -6.15 -6.16
C GLY A 73 -7.09 -6.07 -6.68
N THR A 74 -7.74 -7.23 -6.74
CA THR A 74 -9.16 -7.36 -6.98
C THR A 74 -9.85 -7.74 -5.67
N LEU A 75 -10.84 -6.96 -5.24
CA LEU A 75 -11.73 -7.38 -4.17
C LEU A 75 -12.74 -8.39 -4.73
N VAL A 76 -12.80 -9.59 -4.14
CA VAL A 76 -13.59 -10.72 -4.67
C VAL A 76 -14.95 -10.86 -3.98
N PHE A 77 -15.40 -9.87 -3.20
CA PHE A 77 -16.70 -9.93 -2.51
C PHE A 77 -17.71 -8.95 -3.12
N GLU A 78 -18.79 -9.50 -3.69
CA GLU A 78 -20.03 -8.91 -4.25
C GLU A 78 -19.95 -7.69 -5.20
N TRP A 79 -18.81 -6.99 -5.26
CA TRP A 79 -18.54 -5.84 -6.10
C TRP A 79 -17.09 -5.96 -6.59
N LEU A 80 -16.89 -6.23 -7.88
CA LEU A 80 -15.57 -6.41 -8.47
C LEU A 80 -14.82 -5.07 -8.51
N PHE A 81 -14.06 -4.74 -7.46
CA PHE A 81 -13.20 -3.55 -7.43
C PHE A 81 -11.78 -3.93 -7.83
N LEU A 82 -11.32 -3.41 -8.97
CA LEU A 82 -9.93 -3.46 -9.39
C LEU A 82 -9.24 -2.15 -8.96
N GLY A 83 -8.45 -2.23 -7.89
CA GLY A 83 -7.73 -1.08 -7.34
C GLY A 83 -6.23 -1.17 -7.61
N ARG A 84 -5.63 -0.06 -8.03
CA ARG A 84 -4.18 0.14 -8.02
C ARG A 84 -3.86 1.22 -6.99
N HIS A 85 -2.85 0.96 -6.18
CA HIS A 85 -2.30 1.92 -5.24
C HIS A 85 -0.80 2.06 -5.50
N SER A 86 -0.32 3.30 -5.47
CA SER A 86 1.09 3.65 -5.63
C SER A 86 1.46 4.74 -4.65
N PHE A 87 2.57 4.54 -3.95
CA PHE A 87 3.34 5.59 -3.30
C PHE A 87 4.48 6.02 -4.20
#